data_AF-A0A4R9KDV0-F1
#
_entry.id   AF-A0A4R9KDV0-F1
#
_cell.length_a   1.000
_cell.length_b   1.000
_cell.length_c   1.000
_cell.angle_alpha   90.00
_cell.angle_beta   90.00
_cell.angle_gamma   90.00
#
_symmetry.space_group_name_H-M   'P 1'
#
loop_
_entity.id
_entity.type
_entity.pdbx_description
1 polymer ?
#
loop_
_entity_poly.entity_id
_entity_poly.type
_entity_poly.pdbx_seq_one_letter_code
_entity_poly.pdbx_strand_id
1 'polypeptide(L)'
;MCVSLFSTAFLFGCGTYSTFSYSKYEQIRASRSNAISSENLSLITTRFLKSNDLYEKYKEAPRVVIYDLDNRLIALKTRDLAYYLAELCFHTGSTLDLEDPMFARMFASSLVYSYTYLFDKKATPAADPFSMEFRFALETYNHSLAQLVRFAKKNRKLANLTDLSLPLMRGALQMTKAEVETAWTPKNFLEVEVAYDYKNEGFSNQITKYGIGTPLILIRKHPEKEPIERRKYEFVAGVGQAYPGTALLTLEESYLENRNLTLKAVIHLYDPVHRDRIQFSGLDLPMESDTTTPLAYMLSGAEKRDGFTATFDGEVGLERKGLYLIYPYKKGKIPVVFVHGLASSPFIWFPMINELLSDPKIKDTYQFWVYWYPTGSPITLSAADFRGTLKDLRKTYDPKDEDSSFDKMLLVGHSMGGLISKLMVTRSKKEDWMKVANVPIDQYNSLASDTKEEVKRVFDFTPLHFVKRVVFIATPHRGSSLAEGILGSIARVLFVLPKSVIHNIGKAYNFLTLDSKEESIVPETYGVDGLSPNSLFIKVTGDLKPEVKFHSIIGNSKFRDLDWINDSVVSYDSSHLDGAESELLIDSDHSVQDHMPTILEIKRILLEHSGASRK
;
A
#
# COMPACT_ATOMS: atom_id res chain seq x y z
N MET A 1 76.30 29.28 0.29
CA MET A 1 77.00 29.18 -1.00
C MET A 1 76.52 27.93 -1.72
N CYS A 2 76.40 28.01 -3.06
CA CYS A 2 75.76 27.07 -4.01
C CYS A 2 74.22 27.17 -3.99
N VAL A 3 73.52 28.07 -4.70
CA VAL A 3 73.65 28.63 -6.07
C VAL A 3 73.51 27.60 -7.19
N SER A 4 72.37 27.73 -7.88
CA SER A 4 72.07 27.37 -9.28
C SER A 4 71.84 25.88 -9.57
N LEU A 5 70.89 25.47 -10.42
CA LEU A 5 70.28 26.15 -11.57
C LEU A 5 68.85 25.63 -11.78
N PHE A 6 67.97 26.54 -12.18
CA PHE A 6 66.79 26.25 -12.98
C PHE A 6 67.11 25.21 -14.06
N SER A 7 66.34 24.13 -14.10
CA SER A 7 66.15 23.35 -15.32
C SER A 7 64.66 23.10 -15.45
N THR A 8 64.04 24.03 -16.15
CA THR A 8 62.82 23.88 -16.92
C THR A 8 62.86 22.56 -17.68
N ALA A 9 62.35 21.49 -17.06
CA ALA A 9 61.90 20.33 -17.81
C ALA A 9 60.54 20.70 -18.42
N PHE A 10 60.57 21.41 -19.54
CA PHE A 10 59.55 21.25 -20.56
C PHE A 10 59.60 19.79 -20.99
N LEU A 11 58.93 18.92 -20.24
CA LEU A 11 58.63 17.58 -20.71
C LEU A 11 57.66 17.75 -21.86
N PHE A 12 58.22 17.70 -23.07
CA PHE A 12 57.51 17.36 -24.29
C PHE A 12 56.48 16.30 -23.95
N GLY A 13 55.21 16.63 -24.13
CA GLY A 13 54.06 15.75 -23.88
C GLY A 13 54.12 14.54 -24.80
N CYS A 14 54.94 13.56 -24.44
CA CYS A 14 54.84 12.20 -24.93
C CYS A 14 53.73 11.52 -24.13
N GLY A 15 52.80 10.84 -24.83
CA GLY A 15 51.73 10.11 -24.16
C GLY A 15 52.28 9.12 -23.16
N THR A 16 52.03 9.34 -21.87
CA THR A 16 52.33 8.39 -20.80
C THR A 16 51.10 7.52 -20.57
N TYR A 17 51.31 6.22 -20.46
CA TYR A 17 50.24 5.24 -20.26
C TYR A 17 50.43 4.59 -18.89
N SER A 18 49.37 4.55 -18.08
CA SER A 18 49.35 3.88 -16.79
C SER A 18 48.06 3.09 -16.63
N THR A 19 48.12 1.99 -15.88
CA THR A 19 46.97 1.16 -15.54
C THR A 19 46.86 1.06 -14.03
N PHE A 20 45.65 1.19 -13.52
CA PHE A 20 45.32 0.97 -12.11
C PHE A 20 44.25 -0.09 -12.00
N SER A 21 44.34 -0.94 -10.98
CA SER A 21 43.30 -1.93 -10.70
C SER A 21 42.13 -1.28 -9.97
N TYR A 22 40.91 -1.52 -10.43
CA TYR A 22 39.71 -1.12 -9.69
C TYR A 22 39.60 -1.88 -8.37
N SER A 23 39.02 -1.23 -7.35
CA SER A 23 38.54 -1.94 -6.16
C SER A 23 37.29 -2.78 -6.45
N LYS A 24 36.91 -3.67 -5.53
CA LYS A 24 35.92 -4.77 -5.72
C LYS A 24 34.64 -4.39 -6.47
N TYR A 25 34.08 -3.19 -6.26
CA TYR A 25 32.83 -2.74 -6.89
C TYR A 25 32.95 -1.46 -7.71
N GLU A 26 34.15 -0.88 -7.78
CA GLU A 26 34.37 0.43 -8.40
C GLU A 26 34.19 0.38 -9.91
N GLN A 27 34.70 -0.67 -10.57
CA GLN A 27 34.51 -0.87 -12.00
C GLN A 27 33.02 -0.89 -12.36
N ILE A 28 32.22 -1.66 -11.60
CA ILE A 28 30.79 -1.81 -11.85
C ILE A 28 30.08 -0.47 -11.59
N ARG A 29 30.35 0.21 -10.48
CA ARG A 29 29.77 1.53 -10.18
C ARG A 29 30.10 2.55 -11.27
N ALA A 30 31.36 2.63 -11.69
CA ALA A 30 31.79 3.54 -12.75
C ALA A 30 31.11 3.21 -14.09
N SER A 31 30.94 1.92 -14.41
CA SER A 31 30.26 1.50 -15.65
C SER A 31 28.75 1.77 -15.62
N ARG A 32 28.12 1.74 -14.44
CA ARG A 32 26.66 1.91 -14.29
C ARG A 32 26.24 3.33 -13.94
N SER A 33 27.19 4.23 -13.66
CA SER A 33 26.92 5.63 -13.39
C SER A 33 26.40 6.33 -14.63
N ASN A 34 25.36 7.16 -14.45
CA ASN A 34 24.77 8.04 -15.46
C ASN A 34 24.26 9.32 -14.77
N ALA A 35 23.69 10.23 -15.56
CA ALA A 35 23.16 11.50 -15.05
C ALA A 35 21.97 11.38 -14.07
N ILE A 36 21.41 10.18 -13.90
CA ILE A 36 20.29 9.91 -12.97
C ILE A 36 20.83 9.42 -11.63
N SER A 37 21.81 8.53 -11.68
CA SER A 37 22.42 7.87 -10.52
C SER A 37 23.59 8.66 -9.94
N SER A 38 24.02 9.74 -10.59
CA SER A 38 25.13 10.60 -10.15
C SER A 38 25.02 12.02 -10.71
N GLU A 39 25.83 12.94 -10.17
CA GLU A 39 25.99 14.30 -10.70
C GLU A 39 26.83 14.36 -12.00
N ASN A 40 27.23 13.22 -12.56
CA ASN A 40 28.10 13.14 -13.73
C ASN A 40 27.40 12.44 -14.90
N LEU A 41 27.85 12.74 -16.11
CA LEU A 41 27.49 11.98 -17.31
C LEU A 41 28.01 10.54 -17.25
N SER A 42 27.31 9.63 -17.92
CA SER A 42 27.79 8.27 -18.14
C SER A 42 29.15 8.25 -18.85
N LEU A 43 29.89 7.16 -18.66
CA LEU A 43 31.15 6.95 -19.37
C LEU A 43 30.95 6.92 -20.89
N ILE A 44 29.77 6.45 -21.35
CA ILE A 44 29.42 6.33 -22.77
C ILE A 44 29.31 7.73 -23.39
N THR A 45 28.47 8.60 -22.80
CA THR A 45 28.30 9.98 -23.28
C THR A 45 29.58 10.79 -23.10
N THR A 46 30.31 10.60 -22.01
CA THR A 46 31.62 11.25 -21.79
C THR A 46 32.63 10.88 -22.87
N ARG A 47 32.72 9.59 -23.26
CA ARG A 47 33.59 9.13 -24.35
C ARG A 47 33.18 9.73 -25.69
N PHE A 48 31.87 9.77 -25.97
CA PHE A 48 31.35 10.42 -27.17
C PHE A 48 31.77 11.90 -27.24
N LEU A 49 31.52 12.66 -26.17
CA LEU A 49 31.89 14.08 -26.11
C LEU A 49 33.40 14.29 -26.29
N LYS A 50 34.24 13.49 -25.63
CA LYS A 50 35.70 13.59 -25.76
C LYS A 50 36.18 13.27 -27.17
N SER A 51 35.66 12.18 -27.76
CA SER A 51 36.04 11.74 -29.11
C SER A 51 35.61 12.72 -30.21
N ASN A 52 34.68 13.62 -29.90
CA ASN A 52 34.17 14.64 -30.83
C ASN A 52 34.62 16.08 -30.48
N ASP A 53 35.55 16.26 -29.53
CA ASP A 53 35.99 17.59 -29.07
C ASP A 53 34.83 18.48 -28.57
N LEU A 54 33.90 17.87 -27.83
CA LEU A 54 32.72 18.54 -27.26
C LEU A 54 32.71 18.57 -25.73
N TYR A 55 33.63 17.86 -25.06
CA TYR A 55 33.55 17.68 -23.60
C TYR A 55 33.74 18.97 -22.82
N GLU A 56 34.81 19.73 -23.08
CA GLU A 56 35.02 21.02 -22.40
C GLU A 56 33.98 22.07 -22.84
N LYS A 57 33.61 22.08 -24.13
CA LYS A 57 32.53 22.94 -24.65
C LYS A 57 31.19 22.68 -23.96
N TYR A 58 30.89 21.42 -23.63
CA TYR A 58 29.67 21.06 -22.91
C TYR A 58 29.68 21.59 -21.48
N LYS A 59 30.82 21.56 -20.79
CA LYS A 59 30.93 22.13 -19.44
C LYS A 59 30.73 23.65 -19.44
N GLU A 60 31.26 24.34 -20.44
CA GLU A 60 31.15 25.81 -20.56
C GLU A 60 29.77 26.26 -21.06
N ALA A 61 29.27 25.62 -22.11
CA ALA A 61 28.06 26.02 -22.83
C ALA A 61 27.18 24.80 -23.19
N PRO A 62 26.61 24.09 -22.19
CA PRO A 62 25.91 22.83 -22.41
C PRO A 62 24.75 22.97 -23.40
N ARG A 63 24.02 24.09 -23.33
CA ARG A 63 22.86 24.37 -24.18
C ARG A 63 23.23 24.51 -25.66
N VAL A 64 24.39 25.09 -25.98
CA VAL A 64 24.86 25.24 -27.36
C VAL A 64 25.23 23.88 -27.93
N VAL A 65 25.98 23.08 -27.16
CA VAL A 65 26.35 21.71 -27.56
C VAL A 65 25.11 20.85 -27.78
N ILE A 66 24.12 20.91 -26.89
CA ILE A 66 22.85 20.18 -27.04
C ILE A 66 22.12 20.61 -28.32
N TYR A 67 22.02 21.91 -28.60
CA TYR A 67 21.35 22.41 -29.79
C TYR A 67 22.05 21.97 -31.10
N ASP A 68 23.38 22.01 -31.12
CA ASP A 68 24.17 21.56 -32.28
C ASP A 68 24.07 20.04 -32.49
N LEU A 69 24.10 19.26 -31.41
CA LEU A 69 23.92 17.82 -31.47
C LEU A 69 22.50 17.43 -31.92
N ASP A 70 21.47 18.18 -31.51
CA ASP A 70 20.09 17.99 -31.98
C ASP A 70 19.99 18.24 -33.50
N ASN A 71 20.67 19.26 -34.05
CA ASN A 71 20.77 19.45 -35.50
C ASN A 71 21.41 18.23 -36.20
N ARG A 72 22.46 17.66 -35.60
CA ARG A 72 23.10 16.45 -36.12
C ARG A 72 22.18 15.23 -36.02
N LEU A 73 21.40 15.09 -34.94
CA LEU A 73 20.43 14.00 -34.79
C LEU A 73 19.38 14.05 -35.89
N ILE A 74 18.82 15.21 -36.21
CA ILE A 74 17.83 15.34 -37.31
C ILE A 74 18.45 14.99 -38.66
N ALA A 75 19.69 15.40 -38.91
CA ALA A 75 20.39 15.14 -40.17
C ALA A 75 20.80 13.67 -40.34
N LEU A 76 21.33 13.05 -39.29
CA LEU A 76 21.95 11.72 -39.34
C LEU A 76 21.00 10.60 -38.90
N LYS A 77 19.96 10.93 -38.13
CA LYS A 77 18.97 9.99 -37.58
C LYS A 77 19.59 8.82 -36.80
N THR A 78 20.73 9.05 -36.15
CA THR A 78 21.44 8.00 -35.43
C THR A 78 20.83 7.79 -34.04
N ARG A 79 20.59 6.53 -33.69
CA ARG A 79 19.98 6.16 -32.41
C ARG A 79 20.86 6.56 -31.23
N ASP A 80 22.18 6.35 -31.31
CA ASP A 80 23.10 6.69 -30.23
C ASP A 80 23.11 8.19 -29.90
N LEU A 81 23.02 9.07 -30.92
CA LEU A 81 22.91 10.51 -30.69
C LEU A 81 21.63 10.87 -29.92
N ALA A 82 20.53 10.15 -30.14
CA ALA A 82 19.30 10.36 -29.36
C ALA A 82 19.51 10.04 -27.88
N TYR A 83 20.23 8.96 -27.55
CA TYR A 83 20.57 8.67 -26.15
C TYR A 83 21.49 9.73 -25.56
N TYR A 84 22.58 10.11 -26.25
CA TYR A 84 23.50 11.13 -25.73
C TYR A 84 22.78 12.44 -25.47
N LEU A 85 21.92 12.89 -26.39
CA LEU A 85 21.09 14.08 -26.20
C LEU A 85 20.13 13.94 -25.01
N ALA A 86 19.52 12.76 -24.82
CA ALA A 86 18.65 12.51 -23.68
C ALA A 86 19.42 12.72 -22.36
N GLU A 87 20.59 12.08 -22.21
CA GLU A 87 21.39 12.19 -21.00
C GLU A 87 21.93 13.62 -20.78
N LEU A 88 22.40 14.29 -21.83
CA LEU A 88 22.90 15.68 -21.73
C LEU A 88 21.79 16.64 -21.29
N CYS A 89 20.59 16.49 -21.85
CA CYS A 89 19.43 17.25 -21.43
C CYS A 89 19.04 16.95 -19.99
N PHE A 90 19.00 15.68 -19.57
CA PHE A 90 18.72 15.32 -18.18
C PHE A 90 19.74 15.93 -17.23
N HIS A 91 21.03 15.76 -17.51
CA HIS A 91 22.13 16.29 -16.71
C HIS A 91 22.05 17.82 -16.57
N THR A 92 21.87 18.54 -17.68
CA THR A 92 21.69 20.00 -17.65
C THR A 92 20.40 20.42 -16.95
N GLY A 93 19.32 19.65 -17.07
CA GLY A 93 18.07 19.90 -16.36
C GLY A 93 18.20 19.75 -14.84
N SER A 94 18.97 18.76 -14.38
CA SER A 94 19.18 18.46 -12.97
C SER A 94 19.95 19.54 -12.21
N THR A 95 20.65 20.45 -12.91
CA THR A 95 21.32 21.61 -12.29
C THR A 95 20.41 22.84 -12.17
N LEU A 96 19.17 22.77 -12.66
CA LEU A 96 18.24 23.89 -12.70
C LEU A 96 17.19 23.79 -11.60
N ASP A 97 16.79 24.94 -11.06
CA ASP A 97 15.62 25.03 -10.21
C ASP A 97 14.34 24.79 -11.01
N LEU A 98 13.32 24.25 -10.34
CA LEU A 98 12.05 23.91 -10.99
C LEU A 98 11.30 25.13 -11.58
N GLU A 99 11.60 26.35 -11.11
CA GLU A 99 11.06 27.61 -11.65
C GLU A 99 11.83 28.14 -12.88
N ASP A 100 13.00 27.58 -13.18
CA ASP A 100 13.78 28.01 -14.33
C ASP A 100 13.01 27.69 -15.62
N PRO A 101 12.81 28.65 -16.55
CA PRO A 101 12.15 28.41 -17.83
C PRO A 101 12.76 27.27 -18.65
N MET A 102 14.03 26.95 -18.42
CA MET A 102 14.75 25.86 -19.07
C MET A 102 14.52 24.50 -18.41
N PHE A 103 14.03 24.42 -17.18
CA PHE A 103 13.80 23.16 -16.47
C PHE A 103 12.88 22.23 -17.27
N ALA A 104 11.67 22.71 -17.58
CA ALA A 104 10.70 21.97 -18.37
C ALA A 104 11.23 21.66 -19.78
N ARG A 105 12.01 22.58 -20.36
CA ARG A 105 12.60 22.39 -21.69
C ARG A 105 13.62 21.25 -21.72
N MET A 106 14.50 21.19 -20.72
CA MET A 106 15.52 20.16 -20.61
C MET A 106 14.88 18.80 -20.38
N PHE A 107 13.97 18.66 -19.42
CA PHE A 107 13.33 17.37 -19.14
C PHE A 107 12.36 16.91 -20.23
N ALA A 108 11.64 17.83 -20.90
CA ALA A 108 10.80 17.47 -22.04
C ALA A 108 11.64 17.01 -23.23
N SER A 109 12.76 17.68 -23.53
CA SER A 109 13.67 17.25 -24.59
C SER A 109 14.32 15.91 -24.25
N SER A 110 14.78 15.75 -23.01
CA SER A 110 15.30 14.47 -22.49
C SER A 110 14.31 13.32 -22.66
N LEU A 111 13.04 13.55 -22.32
CA LEU A 111 11.96 12.58 -22.53
C LEU A 111 11.77 12.22 -24.01
N VAL A 112 11.71 13.22 -24.89
CA VAL A 112 11.53 12.99 -26.34
C VAL A 112 12.72 12.25 -26.95
N TYR A 113 13.95 12.61 -26.59
CA TYR A 113 15.14 11.96 -27.13
C TYR A 113 15.29 10.53 -26.63
N SER A 114 15.01 10.27 -25.34
CA SER A 114 15.00 8.90 -24.81
C SER A 114 13.87 8.06 -25.42
N TYR A 115 12.68 8.63 -25.61
CA TYR A 115 11.61 7.97 -26.38
C TYR A 115 12.04 7.66 -27.81
N THR A 116 12.72 8.60 -28.47
CA THR A 116 13.24 8.44 -29.84
C THR A 116 14.23 7.27 -29.89
N TYR A 117 15.14 7.18 -28.93
CA TYR A 117 16.05 6.05 -28.79
C TYR A 117 15.30 4.73 -28.63
N LEU A 118 14.30 4.68 -27.74
CA LEU A 118 13.60 3.45 -27.37
C LEU A 118 12.65 2.94 -28.47
N PHE A 119 11.91 3.83 -29.11
CA PHE A 119 10.72 3.46 -29.88
C PHE A 119 10.65 4.00 -31.30
N ASP A 120 11.41 5.03 -31.65
CA ASP A 120 11.33 5.59 -33.00
C ASP A 120 11.98 4.64 -34.02
N LYS A 121 11.18 4.15 -34.96
CA LYS A 121 11.61 3.25 -36.03
C LYS A 121 12.48 3.95 -37.07
N LYS A 122 12.50 5.29 -37.09
CA LYS A 122 13.33 6.10 -37.99
C LYS A 122 14.76 6.27 -37.47
N ALA A 123 15.01 6.01 -36.20
CA ALA A 123 16.36 6.03 -35.63
C ALA A 123 17.12 4.75 -36.03
N THR A 124 18.32 4.89 -36.59
CA THR A 124 19.16 3.76 -37.02
C THR A 124 20.48 3.68 -36.24
N PRO A 125 21.02 2.49 -35.95
CA PRO A 125 20.43 1.16 -36.16
C PRO A 125 19.20 0.92 -35.26
N ALA A 126 18.59 -0.26 -35.31
CA ALA A 126 17.53 -0.66 -34.37
C ALA A 126 18.08 -0.69 -32.93
N ALA A 127 17.20 -0.47 -31.94
CA ALA A 127 17.59 -0.57 -30.53
C ALA A 127 18.03 -1.99 -30.19
N ASP A 128 19.12 -2.10 -29.44
CA ASP A 128 19.54 -3.34 -28.80
C ASP A 128 19.10 -3.33 -27.32
N PRO A 129 18.10 -4.15 -26.93
CA PRO A 129 17.63 -4.24 -25.55
C PRO A 129 18.69 -4.70 -24.54
N PHE A 130 19.79 -5.29 -24.99
CA PHE A 130 20.88 -5.74 -24.13
C PHE A 130 21.97 -4.67 -23.92
N SER A 131 21.94 -3.60 -24.72
CA SER A 131 22.89 -2.49 -24.59
C SER A 131 22.71 -1.71 -23.28
N MET A 132 23.78 -1.07 -22.84
CA MET A 132 23.74 -0.24 -21.63
C MET A 132 23.01 1.08 -21.90
N GLU A 133 23.14 1.59 -23.11
CA GLU A 133 22.42 2.74 -23.66
C GLU A 133 20.91 2.53 -23.59
N PHE A 134 20.41 1.32 -23.89
CA PHE A 134 18.98 1.01 -23.76
C PHE A 134 18.49 1.11 -22.32
N ARG A 135 19.25 0.58 -21.36
CA ARG A 135 18.92 0.68 -19.93
C ARG A 135 18.93 2.13 -19.47
N PHE A 136 19.97 2.88 -19.82
CA PHE A 136 20.08 4.28 -19.45
C PHE A 136 19.02 5.15 -20.14
N ALA A 137 18.66 4.88 -21.39
CA ALA A 137 17.58 5.56 -22.08
C ALA A 137 16.22 5.28 -21.40
N LEU A 138 15.96 4.04 -20.98
CA LEU A 138 14.76 3.67 -20.24
C LEU A 138 14.66 4.42 -18.90
N GLU A 139 15.72 4.39 -18.10
CA GLU A 139 15.79 5.14 -16.85
C GLU A 139 15.63 6.65 -17.10
N THR A 140 16.31 7.19 -18.12
CA THR A 140 16.24 8.62 -18.47
C THR A 140 14.83 9.01 -18.87
N TYR A 141 14.14 8.16 -19.63
CA TYR A 141 12.75 8.37 -20.00
C TYR A 141 11.84 8.42 -18.75
N ASN A 142 11.90 7.39 -17.89
CA ASN A 142 11.06 7.30 -16.68
C ASN A 142 11.32 8.46 -15.71
N HIS A 143 12.58 8.83 -15.49
CA HIS A 143 12.94 9.92 -14.58
C HIS A 143 12.72 11.31 -15.20
N SER A 144 12.80 11.47 -16.52
CA SER A 144 12.45 12.74 -17.17
C SER A 144 10.95 13.01 -17.03
N LEU A 145 10.11 11.99 -17.24
CA LEU A 145 8.67 12.11 -17.02
C LEU A 145 8.35 12.42 -15.56
N ALA A 146 9.07 11.81 -14.60
CA ALA A 146 8.95 12.16 -13.18
C ALA A 146 9.22 13.65 -12.91
N GLN A 147 10.28 14.22 -13.49
CA GLN A 147 10.59 15.65 -13.33
C GLN A 147 9.50 16.55 -13.93
N LEU A 148 8.92 16.15 -15.06
CA LEU A 148 7.80 16.87 -15.68
C LEU A 148 6.52 16.79 -14.86
N VAL A 149 6.26 15.67 -14.19
CA VAL A 149 5.14 15.55 -13.23
C VAL A 149 5.35 16.52 -12.06
N ARG A 150 6.56 16.61 -11.50
CA ARG A 150 6.88 17.59 -10.44
C ARG A 150 6.69 19.03 -10.91
N PHE A 151 7.14 19.34 -12.13
CA PHE A 151 6.94 20.65 -12.75
C PHE A 151 5.44 20.98 -12.90
N ALA A 152 4.66 20.05 -13.46
CA ALA A 152 3.24 20.23 -13.68
C ALA A 152 2.47 20.42 -12.37
N LYS A 153 2.83 19.68 -11.31
CA LYS A 153 2.23 19.80 -9.98
C LYS A 153 2.44 21.19 -9.36
N LYS A 154 3.63 21.78 -9.51
CA LYS A 154 3.92 23.11 -8.96
C LYS A 154 3.18 24.20 -9.73
N ASN A 155 2.97 24.01 -11.04
CA ASN A 155 2.27 24.95 -11.90
C ASN A 155 0.74 24.81 -11.79
N ARG A 156 0.16 25.46 -10.77
CA ARG A 156 -1.27 25.41 -10.41
C ARG A 156 -2.27 25.86 -11.49
N LYS A 157 -1.79 26.38 -12.63
CA LYS A 157 -2.64 26.79 -13.77
C LYS A 157 -3.05 25.62 -14.68
N LEU A 158 -2.47 24.43 -14.50
CA LEU A 158 -2.80 23.24 -15.29
C LEU A 158 -4.03 22.54 -14.70
N ALA A 159 -5.21 22.91 -15.20
CA ALA A 159 -6.48 22.33 -14.76
C ALA A 159 -6.76 20.95 -15.38
N ASN A 160 -6.39 20.72 -16.65
CA ASN A 160 -6.49 19.41 -17.31
C ASN A 160 -5.12 18.89 -17.77
N LEU A 161 -4.95 17.56 -17.76
CA LEU A 161 -3.73 16.88 -18.25
C LEU A 161 -3.40 17.24 -19.71
N THR A 162 -4.43 17.50 -20.53
CA THR A 162 -4.30 17.85 -21.95
C THR A 162 -3.91 19.30 -22.21
N ASP A 163 -3.98 20.18 -21.20
CA ASP A 163 -3.59 21.60 -21.34
C ASP A 163 -2.06 21.78 -21.26
N LEU A 164 -1.33 20.68 -21.05
CA LEU A 164 0.12 20.67 -20.92
C LEU A 164 0.79 20.81 -22.30
N SER A 165 1.42 21.97 -22.52
CA SER A 165 2.33 22.22 -23.64
C SER A 165 3.73 22.48 -23.10
N LEU A 166 4.69 21.63 -23.44
CA LEU A 166 6.06 21.69 -22.92
C LEU A 166 7.01 22.18 -24.02
N PRO A 167 7.84 23.21 -23.76
CA PRO A 167 8.84 23.61 -24.74
C PRO A 167 9.88 22.49 -24.92
N LEU A 168 10.39 22.31 -26.12
CA LEU A 168 11.54 21.45 -26.42
C LEU A 168 12.75 22.33 -26.77
N MET A 169 13.94 21.72 -26.88
CA MET A 169 15.10 22.39 -27.46
C MET A 169 14.80 22.94 -28.86
N ARG A 170 14.00 22.19 -29.61
CA ARG A 170 13.45 22.60 -30.89
C ARG A 170 11.94 22.33 -30.90
N GLY A 171 11.16 23.41 -30.91
CA GLY A 171 9.71 23.31 -30.97
C GLY A 171 9.04 23.10 -29.60
N ALA A 172 7.90 22.42 -29.62
CA ALA A 172 7.10 22.13 -28.44
C ALA A 172 6.49 20.73 -28.50
N LEU A 173 6.22 20.16 -27.33
CA LEU A 173 5.49 18.92 -27.12
C LEU A 173 4.08 19.26 -26.62
N GLN A 174 3.07 18.91 -27.39
CA GLN A 174 1.67 19.21 -27.10
C GLN A 174 0.91 17.93 -26.74
N MET A 175 0.27 17.92 -25.58
CA MET A 175 -0.63 16.82 -25.22
C MET A 175 -1.94 16.91 -26.02
N THR A 176 -2.30 15.84 -26.72
CA THR A 176 -3.54 15.76 -27.51
C THR A 176 -4.62 14.95 -26.81
N LYS A 177 -4.24 14.00 -25.95
CA LYS A 177 -5.15 13.10 -25.26
C LYS A 177 -4.58 12.61 -23.93
N ALA A 178 -5.46 12.30 -22.98
CA ALA A 178 -5.15 11.54 -21.78
C ALA A 178 -6.00 10.26 -21.72
N GLU A 179 -5.36 9.11 -21.58
CA GLU A 179 -5.99 7.79 -21.40
C GLU A 179 -5.75 7.33 -19.96
N VAL A 180 -6.82 7.11 -19.20
CA VAL A 180 -6.73 6.75 -17.78
C VAL A 180 -7.45 5.43 -17.55
N GLU A 181 -6.69 4.42 -17.14
CA GLU A 181 -7.14 3.07 -16.80
C GLU A 181 -6.74 2.77 -15.34
N THR A 182 -7.29 3.55 -14.41
CA THR A 182 -7.04 3.40 -12.97
C THR A 182 -8.33 3.18 -12.19
N ALA A 183 -8.22 2.62 -10.99
CA ALA A 183 -9.36 2.49 -10.06
C ALA A 183 -9.99 3.86 -9.71
N TRP A 184 -9.19 4.93 -9.78
CA TRP A 184 -9.64 6.30 -9.60
C TRP A 184 -8.78 7.27 -10.44
N THR A 185 -9.43 8.26 -11.05
CA THR A 185 -8.78 9.25 -11.91
C THR A 185 -8.51 10.56 -11.15
N PRO A 186 -7.25 11.03 -11.07
CA PRO A 186 -6.95 12.34 -10.50
C PRO A 186 -7.56 13.46 -11.33
N LYS A 187 -8.09 14.48 -10.66
CA LYS A 187 -8.64 15.68 -11.30
C LYS A 187 -7.54 16.56 -11.88
N ASN A 188 -6.39 16.64 -11.21
CA ASN A 188 -5.24 17.43 -11.63
C ASN A 188 -3.94 16.91 -10.96
N PHE A 189 -2.80 17.53 -11.29
CA PHE A 189 -1.49 17.12 -10.77
C PHE A 189 -1.29 17.33 -9.26
N LEU A 190 -2.14 18.10 -8.55
CA LEU A 190 -2.06 18.23 -7.08
C LEU A 190 -2.48 16.96 -6.34
N GLU A 191 -3.13 16.04 -7.06
CA GLU A 191 -3.56 14.73 -6.58
C GLU A 191 -2.57 13.63 -7.03
N VAL A 192 -1.36 13.99 -7.42
CA VAL A 192 -0.32 13.08 -7.87
C VAL A 192 1.01 13.39 -7.17
N GLU A 193 1.70 12.36 -6.71
CA GLU A 193 3.11 12.41 -6.31
C GLU A 193 3.94 11.44 -7.14
N VAL A 194 5.25 11.68 -7.21
CA VAL A 194 6.20 10.74 -7.81
C VAL A 194 6.65 9.74 -6.75
N ALA A 195 6.52 8.44 -7.01
CA ALA A 195 6.88 7.42 -6.02
C ALA A 195 8.38 7.40 -5.69
N TYR A 196 9.25 7.75 -6.64
CA TYR A 196 10.70 7.85 -6.44
C TYR A 196 11.14 8.81 -5.33
N ASP A 197 10.29 9.75 -4.90
CA ASP A 197 10.61 10.73 -3.87
C ASP A 197 10.51 10.17 -2.44
N TYR A 198 10.02 8.93 -2.30
CA TYR A 198 9.71 8.34 -1.00
C TYR A 198 10.61 7.14 -0.72
N LYS A 199 11.11 7.10 0.52
CA LYS A 199 11.73 5.92 1.11
C LYS A 199 10.73 5.33 2.10
N ASN A 200 10.38 4.07 1.91
CA ASN A 200 9.44 3.37 2.78
C ASN A 200 10.17 2.73 3.96
N GLU A 201 9.55 2.77 5.13
CA GLU A 201 9.94 2.05 6.34
C GLU A 201 8.68 1.38 6.93
N GLY A 202 8.84 0.35 7.77
CA GLY A 202 7.71 -0.35 8.41
C GLY A 202 7.05 -1.46 7.58
N PHE A 203 7.54 -1.76 6.38
CA PHE A 203 7.13 -2.92 5.57
C PHE A 203 8.26 -3.93 5.46
N SER A 204 7.94 -5.22 5.49
CA SER A 204 8.94 -6.30 5.36
C SER A 204 9.60 -6.32 3.98
N ASN A 205 8.82 -6.12 2.91
CA ASN A 205 9.34 -5.96 1.55
C ASN A 205 8.78 -4.70 0.86
N GLN A 206 9.58 -4.15 -0.06
CA GLN A 206 9.12 -3.17 -1.04
C GLN A 206 8.79 -3.87 -2.35
N ILE A 207 7.52 -3.81 -2.74
CA ILE A 207 7.00 -4.45 -3.95
C ILE A 207 7.11 -3.47 -5.11
N THR A 208 8.24 -3.58 -5.81
CA THR A 208 8.55 -2.80 -7.02
C THR A 208 8.87 -3.72 -8.19
N LYS A 209 8.64 -3.23 -9.41
CA LYS A 209 9.06 -3.89 -10.65
C LYS A 209 9.67 -2.84 -11.57
N TYR A 210 10.84 -3.13 -12.13
CA TYR A 210 11.42 -2.30 -13.19
C TYR A 210 10.67 -2.48 -14.51
N GLY A 211 10.51 -1.40 -15.27
CA GLY A 211 9.82 -1.44 -16.55
C GLY A 211 9.75 -0.08 -17.23
N ILE A 212 8.79 0.11 -18.12
CA ILE A 212 8.50 1.40 -18.76
C ILE A 212 7.44 2.18 -17.98
N GLY A 213 7.64 3.48 -17.85
CA GLY A 213 6.73 4.42 -17.21
C GLY A 213 7.23 4.92 -15.85
N THR A 214 6.65 6.01 -15.37
CA THR A 214 6.97 6.60 -14.07
C THR A 214 5.98 6.10 -13.02
N PRO A 215 6.42 5.45 -11.93
CA PRO A 215 5.55 5.09 -10.82
C PRO A 215 5.14 6.34 -10.03
N LEU A 216 3.84 6.43 -9.72
CA LEU A 216 3.17 7.55 -9.11
C LEU A 216 2.34 7.11 -7.91
N ILE A 217 2.06 8.07 -7.03
CA ILE A 217 1.07 7.97 -5.96
C ILE A 217 -0.13 8.82 -6.37
N LEU A 218 -1.29 8.20 -6.54
CA LEU A 218 -2.55 8.87 -6.87
C LEU A 218 -3.32 9.14 -5.58
N ILE A 219 -3.46 10.40 -5.21
CA ILE A 219 -4.05 10.84 -3.93
C ILE A 219 -5.52 11.20 -4.13
N ARG A 220 -6.40 10.37 -3.58
CA ARG A 220 -7.84 10.63 -3.51
C ARG A 220 -8.17 11.30 -2.19
N LYS A 221 -8.31 12.64 -2.20
CA LYS A 221 -8.58 13.42 -0.97
C LYS A 221 -10.03 13.35 -0.49
N HIS A 222 -11.01 13.24 -1.40
CA HIS A 222 -12.43 13.18 -1.03
C HIS A 222 -13.28 12.31 -1.97
N PRO A 223 -14.20 11.48 -1.42
CA PRO A 223 -15.18 10.72 -2.21
C PRO A 223 -16.39 11.59 -2.58
N GLU A 224 -16.19 12.84 -3.05
CA GLU A 224 -17.28 13.78 -3.36
C GLU A 224 -18.29 13.21 -4.37
N LYS A 225 -17.80 12.38 -5.29
CA LYS A 225 -18.59 11.72 -6.33
C LYS A 225 -19.26 10.42 -5.86
N GLU A 226 -18.90 9.90 -4.69
CA GLU A 226 -19.53 8.67 -4.19
C GLU A 226 -20.91 8.95 -3.59
N PRO A 227 -21.84 8.00 -3.75
CA PRO A 227 -23.09 8.00 -2.98
C PRO A 227 -22.81 8.15 -1.48
N ILE A 228 -23.63 8.95 -0.81
CA ILE A 228 -23.50 9.24 0.64
C ILE A 228 -23.37 7.95 1.46
N GLU A 229 -24.10 6.91 1.05
CA GLU A 229 -24.15 5.59 1.67
C GLU A 229 -22.79 4.84 1.65
N ARG A 230 -21.95 5.12 0.64
CA ARG A 230 -20.64 4.48 0.44
C ARG A 230 -19.49 5.22 1.07
N ARG A 231 -19.62 6.54 1.25
CA ARG A 231 -18.55 7.40 1.81
C ARG A 231 -18.03 6.92 3.16
N LYS A 232 -18.90 6.31 3.98
CA LYS A 232 -18.55 5.75 5.30
C LYS A 232 -17.59 4.54 5.25
N TYR A 233 -17.46 3.88 4.10
CA TYR A 233 -16.60 2.71 3.91
C TYR A 233 -15.31 3.00 3.15
N GLU A 234 -15.22 4.17 2.53
CA GLU A 234 -14.09 4.54 1.68
C GLU A 234 -13.12 5.50 2.39
N PHE A 235 -12.73 5.26 3.65
CA PHE A 235 -11.89 6.26 4.30
C PHE A 235 -11.30 5.92 5.66
N VAL A 236 -9.98 5.96 5.84
CA VAL A 236 -9.44 6.21 7.19
C VAL A 236 -9.70 7.68 7.53
N ALA A 237 -10.63 7.92 8.45
CA ALA A 237 -11.17 9.22 8.86
C ALA A 237 -10.20 10.42 8.77
N GLY A 238 -10.14 11.03 7.58
CA GLY A 238 -9.63 12.36 7.20
C GLY A 238 -8.27 12.41 6.48
N VAL A 239 -7.65 11.27 6.13
CA VAL A 239 -6.29 11.23 5.50
C VAL A 239 -6.30 11.33 3.97
N GLY A 240 -7.38 10.87 3.33
CA GLY A 240 -7.34 10.51 1.91
C GLY A 240 -6.98 9.03 1.71
N GLN A 241 -7.13 8.55 0.48
CA GLN A 241 -6.59 7.27 0.03
C GLN A 241 -5.45 7.53 -0.96
N ALA A 242 -4.50 6.61 -1.03
CA ALA A 242 -3.43 6.66 -2.00
C ALA A 242 -3.38 5.35 -2.79
N TYR A 243 -3.40 5.47 -4.11
CA TYR A 243 -3.37 4.35 -5.04
C TYR A 243 -2.09 4.37 -5.86
N PRO A 244 -1.55 3.21 -6.24
CA PRO A 244 -0.47 3.17 -7.19
C PRO A 244 -0.95 3.58 -8.58
N GLY A 245 -0.10 4.27 -9.31
CA GLY A 245 -0.29 4.55 -10.73
C GLY A 245 1.04 4.49 -11.47
N THR A 246 0.99 4.25 -12.78
CA THR A 246 2.15 4.37 -13.66
C THR A 246 1.79 5.28 -14.82
N ALA A 247 2.52 6.40 -14.95
CA ALA A 247 2.38 7.31 -16.08
C ALA A 247 3.29 6.90 -17.23
N LEU A 248 2.77 7.01 -18.46
CA LEU A 248 3.51 6.81 -19.69
C LEU A 248 3.14 7.93 -20.67
N LEU A 249 4.08 8.38 -21.48
CA LEU A 249 3.85 9.33 -22.56
C LEU A 249 4.23 8.71 -23.91
N THR A 250 3.30 8.71 -24.86
CA THR A 250 3.56 8.20 -26.22
C THR A 250 3.48 9.31 -27.23
N LEU A 251 4.42 9.34 -28.18
CA LEU A 251 4.41 10.27 -29.31
C LEU A 251 3.56 9.73 -30.46
N GLU A 252 2.73 10.58 -31.05
CA GLU A 252 1.88 10.22 -32.21
C GLU A 252 2.68 10.19 -33.53
N GLU A 253 3.85 10.83 -33.54
CA GLU A 253 4.70 10.96 -34.72
C GLU A 253 6.20 10.92 -34.36
N SER A 254 7.04 10.67 -35.36
CA SER A 254 8.50 10.62 -35.20
C SER A 254 9.09 12.01 -35.00
N TYR A 255 9.90 12.20 -33.95
CA TYR A 255 10.65 13.45 -33.75
C TYR A 255 11.61 13.70 -34.92
N LEU A 256 12.22 12.65 -35.47
CA LEU A 256 13.20 12.73 -36.56
C LEU A 256 12.60 13.13 -37.92
N GLU A 257 11.27 13.12 -38.06
CA GLU A 257 10.57 13.50 -39.28
C GLU A 257 9.58 14.67 -39.07
N ASN A 258 9.45 15.17 -37.84
CA ASN A 258 8.55 16.29 -37.52
C ASN A 258 9.11 17.61 -38.06
N ARG A 259 8.44 18.18 -39.07
CA ARG A 259 8.84 19.45 -39.71
C ARG A 259 8.16 20.68 -39.10
N ASN A 260 7.07 20.48 -38.37
CA ASN A 260 6.22 21.57 -37.87
C ASN A 260 6.67 22.09 -36.51
N LEU A 261 7.72 21.50 -35.92
CA LEU A 261 8.25 21.83 -34.61
C LEU A 261 7.19 21.78 -33.50
N THR A 262 6.14 21.01 -33.71
CA THR A 262 5.07 20.76 -32.74
C THR A 262 4.81 19.28 -32.74
N LEU A 263 5.27 18.60 -31.69
CA LEU A 263 5.20 17.16 -31.54
C LEU A 263 3.98 16.80 -30.71
N LYS A 264 3.14 15.90 -31.20
CA LYS A 264 1.94 15.50 -30.48
C LYS A 264 2.16 14.27 -29.61
N ALA A 265 1.57 14.28 -28.43
CA ALA A 265 1.71 13.20 -27.46
C ALA A 265 0.41 12.86 -26.72
N VAL A 266 0.33 11.61 -26.28
CA VAL A 266 -0.74 11.06 -25.45
C VAL A 266 -0.16 10.68 -24.10
N ILE A 267 -0.81 11.12 -23.02
CA ILE A 267 -0.49 10.68 -21.66
C ILE A 267 -1.37 9.48 -21.34
N HIS A 268 -0.76 8.44 -20.80
CA HIS A 268 -1.43 7.26 -20.27
C HIS A 268 -1.19 7.18 -18.77
N LEU A 269 -2.22 6.81 -18.02
CA LEU A 269 -2.14 6.51 -16.61
C LEU A 269 -2.76 5.14 -16.34
N TYR A 270 -1.94 4.19 -15.89
CA TYR A 270 -2.35 2.81 -15.63
C TYR A 270 -2.29 2.50 -14.14
N ASP A 271 -3.16 1.60 -13.69
CA ASP A 271 -3.08 1.02 -12.34
C ASP A 271 -2.25 -0.28 -12.35
N PRO A 272 -1.05 -0.30 -11.72
CA PRO A 272 -0.20 -1.48 -11.68
C PRO A 272 -0.79 -2.65 -10.88
N VAL A 273 -1.86 -2.42 -10.13
CA VAL A 273 -2.62 -3.49 -9.47
C VAL A 273 -3.39 -4.31 -10.50
N HIS A 274 -3.81 -3.74 -11.63
CA HIS A 274 -4.61 -4.45 -12.63
C HIS A 274 -3.87 -4.75 -13.93
N ARG A 275 -2.69 -4.15 -14.13
CA ARG A 275 -1.90 -4.29 -15.34
C ARG A 275 -0.43 -4.25 -14.99
N ASP A 276 0.39 -5.19 -15.46
CA ASP A 276 1.85 -5.15 -15.25
C ASP A 276 2.64 -5.14 -16.56
N ARG A 277 1.95 -5.04 -17.69
CA ARG A 277 2.53 -4.99 -19.04
C ARG A 277 1.82 -3.99 -19.94
N ILE A 278 2.55 -3.43 -20.88
CA ILE A 278 2.05 -2.46 -21.86
C ILE A 278 2.34 -2.98 -23.28
N GLN A 279 1.28 -3.10 -24.08
CA GLN A 279 1.38 -3.35 -25.52
C GLN A 279 1.60 -2.01 -26.23
N PHE A 280 2.80 -1.80 -26.77
CA PHE A 280 3.15 -0.54 -27.42
C PHE A 280 4.13 -0.75 -28.59
N SER A 281 3.85 -0.13 -29.74
CA SER A 281 4.68 -0.26 -30.96
C SER A 281 4.94 -1.69 -31.44
N GLY A 282 4.04 -2.63 -31.12
CA GLY A 282 4.19 -4.07 -31.40
C GLY A 282 5.11 -4.81 -30.41
N LEU A 283 5.54 -4.13 -29.34
CA LEU A 283 6.29 -4.70 -28.23
C LEU A 283 5.37 -4.93 -27.04
N ASP A 284 5.66 -5.97 -26.29
CA ASP A 284 5.04 -6.27 -25.01
C ASP A 284 6.05 -5.96 -23.89
N LEU A 285 5.88 -4.82 -23.24
CA LEU A 285 6.87 -4.25 -22.33
C LEU A 285 6.43 -4.42 -20.87
N PRO A 286 7.32 -4.82 -19.94
CA PRO A 286 7.02 -4.77 -18.52
C PRO A 286 6.76 -3.31 -18.12
N MET A 287 5.70 -3.09 -17.35
CA MET A 287 5.38 -1.76 -16.81
C MET A 287 6.14 -1.56 -15.50
N GLU A 288 6.72 -0.37 -15.33
CA GLU A 288 7.31 -0.02 -14.03
C GLU A 288 6.21 0.19 -13.00
N SER A 289 6.43 -0.27 -11.77
CA SER A 289 5.42 -0.16 -10.72
C SER A 289 6.04 -0.09 -9.34
N ASP A 290 5.42 0.68 -8.46
CA ASP A 290 5.61 0.63 -7.01
C ASP A 290 4.24 0.57 -6.33
N THR A 291 3.91 -0.57 -5.72
CA THR A 291 2.64 -0.76 -5.03
C THR A 291 2.74 -0.58 -3.51
N THR A 292 3.95 -0.52 -2.96
CA THR A 292 4.18 -0.34 -1.53
C THR A 292 4.15 1.13 -1.14
N THR A 293 4.80 1.99 -1.93
CA THR A 293 4.94 3.42 -1.62
C THR A 293 3.59 4.13 -1.42
N PRO A 294 2.55 3.91 -2.24
CA PRO A 294 1.24 4.52 -2.01
C PRO A 294 0.59 4.07 -0.69
N LEU A 295 0.70 2.79 -0.32
CA LEU A 295 0.20 2.30 0.96
C LEU A 295 0.95 2.98 2.12
N ALA A 296 2.28 3.04 2.06
CA ALA A 296 3.11 3.70 3.06
C ALA A 296 2.79 5.20 3.17
N TYR A 297 2.56 5.88 2.04
CA TYR A 297 2.17 7.29 2.00
C TYR A 297 0.85 7.52 2.73
N MET A 298 -0.16 6.70 2.46
CA MET A 298 -1.46 6.76 3.13
C MET A 298 -1.33 6.55 4.64
N LEU A 299 -0.57 5.54 5.07
CA LEU A 299 -0.37 5.26 6.50
C LEU A 299 0.40 6.36 7.21
N SER A 300 1.48 6.86 6.63
CA SER A 300 2.26 7.97 7.20
C SER A 300 1.41 9.24 7.33
N GLY A 301 0.54 9.52 6.36
CA GLY A 301 -0.42 10.61 6.44
C GLY A 301 -1.41 10.45 7.60
N ALA A 302 -1.83 9.21 7.87
CA ALA A 302 -2.72 8.88 8.98
C ALA A 302 -2.01 9.11 10.32
N GLU A 303 -0.84 8.50 10.50
CA GLU A 303 -0.06 8.62 11.74
C GLU A 303 0.32 10.06 12.06
N LYS A 304 0.71 10.87 11.06
CA LYS A 304 1.09 12.29 11.29
C LYS A 304 -0.05 13.15 11.78
N ARG A 305 -1.25 12.91 11.28
CA ARG A 305 -2.43 13.71 11.60
C ARG A 305 -3.00 13.38 12.97
N ASP A 306 -2.88 12.13 13.33
CA ASP A 306 -3.55 11.56 14.49
C ASP A 306 -2.59 11.44 15.67
N GLY A 307 -1.28 11.38 15.41
CA GLY A 307 -0.26 11.08 16.41
C GLY A 307 -0.22 9.57 16.67
N PHE A 308 0.99 9.05 16.91
CA PHE A 308 1.19 7.63 17.20
C PHE A 308 0.32 7.12 18.37
N THR A 309 -0.01 8.01 19.31
CA THR A 309 -0.79 7.70 20.51
C THR A 309 -2.31 7.75 20.31
N ALA A 310 -2.84 8.26 19.19
CA ALA A 310 -4.30 8.32 18.97
C ALA A 310 -4.96 6.94 18.84
N THR A 311 -4.18 5.89 18.59
CA THR A 311 -4.65 4.50 18.70
C THR A 311 -5.20 4.18 20.10
N PHE A 312 -4.81 4.95 21.12
CA PHE A 312 -5.22 4.80 22.51
C PHE A 312 -6.22 5.87 22.99
N ASP A 313 -6.65 6.78 22.12
CA ASP A 313 -7.60 7.85 22.46
C ASP A 313 -9.04 7.40 22.14
N GLY A 314 -9.88 7.31 23.18
CA GLY A 314 -11.25 6.80 23.11
C GLY A 314 -12.23 7.70 22.35
N GLU A 315 -12.05 9.03 22.34
CA GLU A 315 -12.94 9.94 21.61
C GLU A 315 -12.66 9.89 20.11
N VAL A 316 -11.37 9.90 19.75
CA VAL A 316 -10.90 9.60 18.39
C VAL A 316 -11.36 8.19 17.96
N GLY A 317 -11.42 7.26 18.91
CA GLY A 317 -11.97 5.88 18.87
C GLY A 317 -13.36 5.70 18.25
N LEU A 318 -14.25 6.68 18.40
CA LEU A 318 -15.64 6.56 17.93
C LEU A 318 -15.80 7.05 16.50
N GLU A 319 -15.13 8.14 16.14
CA GLU A 319 -15.27 8.77 14.82
C GLU A 319 -14.73 7.92 13.68
N ARG A 320 -13.77 7.02 13.96
CA ARG A 320 -13.23 6.08 12.96
C ARG A 320 -13.75 4.66 13.10
N LYS A 321 -14.72 4.39 13.98
CA LYS A 321 -15.30 3.05 14.06
C LYS A 321 -15.95 2.71 12.73
N GLY A 322 -15.55 1.59 12.13
CA GLY A 322 -16.06 1.21 10.82
C GLY A 322 -15.18 0.23 10.08
N LEU A 323 -15.61 -0.11 8.87
CA LEU A 323 -14.87 -0.95 7.95
C LEU A 323 -14.37 -0.11 6.78
N TYR A 324 -13.11 -0.31 6.43
CA TYR A 324 -12.42 0.46 5.41
C TYR A 324 -11.94 -0.43 4.28
N LEU A 325 -12.31 -0.04 3.07
CA LEU A 325 -11.83 -0.67 1.85
C LEU A 325 -10.46 -0.08 1.47
N ILE A 326 -9.47 -0.94 1.23
CA ILE A 326 -8.14 -0.50 0.80
C ILE A 326 -8.17 0.01 -0.66
N TYR A 327 -9.03 -0.58 -1.49
CA TYR A 327 -9.31 -0.19 -2.88
C TYR A 327 -10.82 -0.03 -3.09
N PRO A 328 -11.28 0.78 -4.08
CA PRO A 328 -12.69 0.92 -4.38
C PRO A 328 -13.35 -0.44 -4.66
N TYR A 329 -14.61 -0.60 -4.25
CA TYR A 329 -15.31 -1.88 -4.37
C TYR A 329 -15.37 -2.37 -5.82
N LYS A 330 -14.92 -3.60 -6.06
CA LYS A 330 -15.01 -4.29 -7.35
C LYS A 330 -15.85 -5.57 -7.26
N LYS A 331 -16.96 -5.62 -8.01
CA LYS A 331 -17.81 -6.81 -8.13
C LYS A 331 -17.00 -8.01 -8.63
N GLY A 332 -17.26 -9.19 -8.08
CA GLY A 332 -16.62 -10.45 -8.49
C GLY A 332 -15.31 -10.77 -7.78
N LYS A 333 -14.80 -9.87 -6.92
CA LYS A 333 -13.68 -10.18 -6.02
C LYS A 333 -14.17 -10.67 -4.67
N ILE A 334 -13.48 -11.66 -4.11
CA ILE A 334 -13.81 -12.23 -2.79
C ILE A 334 -13.33 -11.27 -1.69
N PRO A 335 -14.21 -10.81 -0.79
CA PRO A 335 -13.80 -9.98 0.33
C PRO A 335 -12.98 -10.75 1.38
N VAL A 336 -11.91 -10.15 1.84
CA VAL A 336 -11.12 -10.60 3.00
C VAL A 336 -11.11 -9.47 4.02
N VAL A 337 -11.69 -9.71 5.19
CA VAL A 337 -11.82 -8.69 6.23
C VAL A 337 -10.87 -9.01 7.39
N PHE A 338 -9.94 -8.08 7.64
CA PHE A 338 -8.99 -8.17 8.73
C PHE A 338 -9.50 -7.45 9.98
N VAL A 339 -9.41 -8.11 11.14
CA VAL A 339 -9.92 -7.62 12.43
C VAL A 339 -8.79 -7.66 13.46
N HIS A 340 -8.32 -6.47 13.90
CA HIS A 340 -7.19 -6.34 14.83
C HIS A 340 -7.54 -6.75 16.27
N GLY A 341 -6.50 -6.96 17.10
CA GLY A 341 -6.62 -7.29 18.52
C GLY A 341 -6.76 -6.09 19.47
N LEU A 342 -6.61 -6.37 20.76
CA LEU A 342 -6.64 -5.38 21.85
C LEU A 342 -5.48 -4.39 21.76
N ALA A 343 -5.72 -3.12 22.12
CA ALA A 343 -4.71 -2.06 22.17
C ALA A 343 -3.93 -1.88 20.84
N SER A 344 -4.63 -2.11 19.73
CA SER A 344 -4.06 -2.15 18.37
C SER A 344 -4.93 -1.38 17.38
N SER A 345 -4.52 -1.32 16.12
CA SER A 345 -5.19 -0.63 15.04
C SER A 345 -5.16 -1.47 13.76
N PRO A 346 -5.87 -1.07 12.69
CA PRO A 346 -5.87 -1.80 11.43
C PRO A 346 -4.52 -1.71 10.70
N PHE A 347 -3.61 -0.84 11.15
CA PHE A 347 -2.28 -0.65 10.55
C PHE A 347 -1.41 -1.92 10.60
N ILE A 348 -1.62 -2.80 11.59
CA ILE A 348 -0.87 -4.06 11.71
C ILE A 348 -1.03 -4.97 10.49
N TRP A 349 -2.10 -4.79 9.71
CA TRP A 349 -2.40 -5.64 8.57
C TRP A 349 -1.70 -5.21 7.28
N PHE A 350 -1.21 -3.97 7.21
CA PHE A 350 -0.70 -3.42 5.95
C PHE A 350 0.59 -4.09 5.45
N PRO A 351 1.56 -4.50 6.31
CA PRO A 351 2.67 -5.33 5.87
C PRO A 351 2.19 -6.62 5.19
N MET A 352 1.25 -7.34 5.81
CA MET A 352 0.66 -8.55 5.23
C MET A 352 -0.09 -8.26 3.93
N ILE A 353 -0.94 -7.23 3.89
CA ILE A 353 -1.70 -6.84 2.69
C ILE A 353 -0.75 -6.50 1.54
N ASN A 354 0.35 -5.80 1.81
CA ASN A 354 1.39 -5.48 0.81
C ASN A 354 2.00 -6.75 0.21
N GLU A 355 2.37 -7.74 1.04
CA GLU A 355 2.86 -9.04 0.56
C GLU A 355 1.81 -9.80 -0.24
N LEU A 356 0.55 -9.83 0.21
CA LEU A 356 -0.53 -10.53 -0.47
C LEU A 356 -0.86 -9.91 -1.83
N LEU A 357 -0.81 -8.58 -1.94
CA LEU A 357 -1.01 -7.86 -3.20
C LEU A 357 0.15 -8.07 -4.19
N SER A 358 1.32 -8.55 -3.75
CA SER A 358 2.41 -8.89 -4.67
C SER A 358 2.12 -10.13 -5.53
N ASP A 359 1.21 -11.00 -5.10
CA ASP A 359 0.83 -12.21 -5.83
C ASP A 359 -0.30 -11.92 -6.85
N PRO A 360 -0.07 -12.09 -8.16
CA PRO A 360 -1.07 -11.78 -9.18
C PRO A 360 -2.40 -12.54 -8.99
N LYS A 361 -2.35 -13.83 -8.61
CA LYS A 361 -3.57 -14.63 -8.46
C LYS A 361 -4.42 -14.12 -7.30
N ILE A 362 -3.77 -13.78 -6.19
CA ILE A 362 -4.46 -13.24 -5.02
C ILE A 362 -5.00 -11.85 -5.32
N LYS A 363 -4.16 -10.98 -5.87
CA LYS A 363 -4.52 -9.61 -6.25
C LYS A 363 -5.71 -9.57 -7.22
N ASP A 364 -5.84 -10.51 -8.14
CA ASP A 364 -6.96 -10.56 -9.09
C ASP A 364 -8.24 -11.14 -8.48
N THR A 365 -8.11 -12.04 -7.50
CA THR A 365 -9.26 -12.78 -6.93
C THR A 365 -9.86 -12.10 -5.70
N TYR A 366 -9.04 -11.43 -4.89
CA TYR A 366 -9.41 -10.93 -3.57
C TYR A 366 -9.46 -9.41 -3.49
N GLN A 367 -10.25 -8.93 -2.54
CA GLN A 367 -10.27 -7.52 -2.13
C GLN A 367 -10.14 -7.44 -0.60
N PHE A 368 -9.13 -6.71 -0.14
CA PHE A 368 -8.78 -6.62 1.29
C PHE A 368 -9.45 -5.42 1.95
N TRP A 369 -10.08 -5.66 3.09
CA TRP A 369 -10.73 -4.66 3.93
C TRP A 369 -10.22 -4.79 5.36
N VAL A 370 -10.25 -3.69 6.09
CA VAL A 370 -9.83 -3.67 7.49
C VAL A 370 -10.94 -3.10 8.36
N TYR A 371 -11.21 -3.74 9.49
CA TYR A 371 -12.21 -3.28 10.45
C TYR A 371 -11.53 -2.62 11.65
N TRP A 372 -11.96 -1.40 11.98
CA TRP A 372 -11.54 -0.71 13.19
C TRP A 372 -12.67 -0.64 14.19
N TYR A 373 -12.35 -1.03 15.42
CA TYR A 373 -13.26 -0.93 16.54
C TYR A 373 -12.50 -0.50 17.79
N PRO A 374 -13.17 0.22 18.70
CA PRO A 374 -12.57 0.62 19.97
C PRO A 374 -12.32 -0.61 20.84
N THR A 375 -11.06 -0.93 21.10
CA THR A 375 -10.69 -2.18 21.79
C THR A 375 -11.09 -2.22 23.26
N GLY A 376 -11.41 -1.07 23.87
CA GLY A 376 -11.98 -0.99 25.21
C GLY A 376 -13.47 -1.38 25.29
N SER A 377 -14.16 -1.48 24.15
CA SER A 377 -15.57 -1.88 24.13
C SER A 377 -15.75 -3.38 24.38
N PRO A 378 -16.80 -3.80 25.11
CA PRO A 378 -17.03 -5.22 25.35
C PRO A 378 -17.16 -6.03 24.04
N ILE A 379 -16.57 -7.22 24.03
CA ILE A 379 -16.36 -8.02 22.80
C ILE A 379 -17.67 -8.29 22.06
N THR A 380 -18.74 -8.62 22.78
CA THR A 380 -20.08 -8.87 22.23
C THR A 380 -20.70 -7.63 21.57
N LEU A 381 -20.43 -6.42 22.09
CA LEU A 381 -20.88 -5.18 21.47
C LEU A 381 -20.11 -4.92 20.16
N SER A 382 -18.78 -5.02 20.22
CA SER A 382 -17.91 -4.85 19.04
C SER A 382 -18.27 -5.86 17.94
N ALA A 383 -18.60 -7.10 18.30
CA ALA A 383 -19.05 -8.13 17.37
C ALA A 383 -20.46 -7.85 16.82
N ALA A 384 -21.40 -7.39 17.64
CA ALA A 384 -22.73 -7.03 17.18
C ALA A 384 -22.68 -5.87 16.17
N ASP A 385 -21.83 -4.87 16.42
CA ASP A 385 -21.61 -3.75 15.52
C ASP A 385 -20.93 -4.20 14.22
N PHE A 386 -19.88 -5.01 14.32
CA PHE A 386 -19.20 -5.58 13.16
C PHE A 386 -20.16 -6.37 12.26
N ARG A 387 -21.02 -7.19 12.86
CA ARG A 387 -22.08 -7.93 12.16
C ARG A 387 -23.04 -6.99 11.42
N GLY A 388 -23.43 -5.90 12.07
CA GLY A 388 -24.25 -4.85 11.47
C GLY A 388 -23.55 -4.23 10.26
N THR A 389 -22.27 -3.87 10.42
CA THR A 389 -21.42 -3.31 9.36
C THR A 389 -21.32 -4.24 8.15
N LEU A 390 -21.08 -5.54 8.36
CA LEU A 390 -21.00 -6.51 7.26
C LEU A 390 -22.33 -6.67 6.50
N LYS A 391 -23.46 -6.70 7.22
CA LYS A 391 -24.80 -6.76 6.58
C LYS A 391 -25.10 -5.48 5.79
N ASP A 392 -24.75 -4.34 6.34
CA ASP A 392 -24.93 -3.03 5.70
C ASP A 392 -24.03 -2.88 4.47
N LEU A 393 -22.80 -3.41 4.50
CA LEU A 393 -21.91 -3.48 3.34
C LEU A 393 -22.51 -4.28 2.19
N ARG A 394 -23.05 -5.48 2.49
CA ARG A 394 -23.75 -6.30 1.50
C ARG A 394 -24.91 -5.51 0.90
N LYS A 395 -25.76 -4.89 1.73
CA LYS A 395 -26.87 -4.06 1.25
C LYS A 395 -26.40 -2.86 0.40
N THR A 396 -25.25 -2.28 0.71
CA THR A 396 -24.73 -1.08 0.03
C THR A 396 -24.09 -1.41 -1.33
N TYR A 397 -23.35 -2.51 -1.41
CA TYR A 397 -22.54 -2.85 -2.59
C TYR A 397 -23.17 -3.95 -3.46
N ASP A 398 -23.98 -4.82 -2.88
CA ASP A 398 -24.69 -5.90 -3.57
C ASP A 398 -26.10 -6.13 -2.98
N PRO A 399 -27.01 -5.12 -3.13
CA PRO A 399 -28.37 -5.16 -2.55
C PRO A 399 -29.27 -6.26 -3.10
N LYS A 400 -28.90 -6.88 -4.22
CA LYS A 400 -29.68 -7.90 -4.92
C LYS A 400 -29.12 -9.31 -4.75
N ASP A 401 -28.06 -9.46 -3.95
CA ASP A 401 -27.38 -10.74 -3.73
C ASP A 401 -26.87 -11.40 -5.03
N GLU A 402 -26.33 -10.60 -5.96
CA GLU A 402 -25.87 -11.06 -7.27
C GLU A 402 -24.36 -11.35 -7.32
N ASP A 403 -23.58 -10.83 -6.37
CA ASP A 403 -22.13 -11.04 -6.30
C ASP A 403 -21.80 -12.32 -5.55
N SER A 404 -21.76 -13.44 -6.29
CA SER A 404 -21.38 -14.75 -5.75
C SER A 404 -19.98 -14.81 -5.13
N SER A 405 -19.09 -13.85 -5.44
CA SER A 405 -17.77 -13.77 -4.80
C SER A 405 -17.85 -13.16 -3.41
N PHE A 406 -18.81 -12.25 -3.18
CA PHE A 406 -19.06 -11.71 -1.85
C PHE A 406 -19.60 -12.81 -0.90
N ASP A 407 -20.33 -13.80 -1.42
CA ASP A 407 -20.80 -14.99 -0.67
C ASP A 407 -19.69 -16.00 -0.32
N LYS A 408 -18.44 -15.65 -0.59
CA LYS A 408 -17.23 -16.42 -0.27
C LYS A 408 -16.33 -15.67 0.72
N MET A 409 -16.87 -14.67 1.42
CA MET A 409 -16.09 -13.82 2.32
C MET A 409 -15.26 -14.62 3.31
N LEU A 410 -14.04 -14.15 3.54
CA LEU A 410 -13.11 -14.69 4.51
C LEU A 410 -12.83 -13.64 5.60
N LEU A 411 -12.80 -14.08 6.86
CA LEU A 411 -12.41 -13.24 7.99
C LEU A 411 -11.03 -13.66 8.50
N VAL A 412 -10.17 -12.69 8.81
CA VAL A 412 -8.87 -12.92 9.47
C VAL A 412 -8.84 -12.11 10.75
N GLY A 413 -8.82 -12.78 11.89
CA GLY A 413 -8.83 -12.13 13.20
C GLY A 413 -7.56 -12.40 13.97
N HIS A 414 -6.93 -11.35 14.49
CA HIS A 414 -5.81 -11.46 15.41
C HIS A 414 -6.27 -11.25 16.86
N SER A 415 -5.81 -12.10 17.78
CA SER A 415 -6.07 -11.96 19.21
C SER A 415 -7.57 -11.75 19.50
N MET A 416 -7.96 -10.71 20.23
CA MET A 416 -9.37 -10.37 20.50
C MET A 416 -10.21 -10.16 19.22
N GLY A 417 -9.61 -9.72 18.11
CA GLY A 417 -10.28 -9.64 16.81
C GLY A 417 -10.68 -10.99 16.23
N GLY A 418 -9.96 -12.05 16.61
CA GLY A 418 -10.36 -13.44 16.36
C GLY A 418 -11.64 -13.84 17.09
N LEU A 419 -11.83 -13.40 18.33
CA LEU A 419 -13.08 -13.64 19.08
C LEU A 419 -14.28 -12.92 18.45
N ILE A 420 -14.08 -11.68 18.00
CA ILE A 420 -15.09 -10.92 17.24
C ILE A 420 -15.46 -11.66 15.94
N SER A 421 -14.45 -12.14 15.22
CA SER A 421 -14.64 -12.89 13.97
C SER A 421 -15.34 -14.23 14.21
N LYS A 422 -15.02 -14.93 15.31
CA LYS A 422 -15.64 -16.20 15.72
C LYS A 422 -17.16 -16.05 15.85
N LEU A 423 -17.63 -14.98 16.49
CA LEU A 423 -19.07 -14.72 16.65
C LEU A 423 -19.82 -14.49 15.32
N MET A 424 -19.12 -14.19 14.22
CA MET A 424 -19.75 -14.08 12.89
C MET A 424 -20.05 -15.43 12.27
N VAL A 425 -19.44 -16.50 12.78
CA VAL A 425 -19.49 -17.86 12.22
C VAL A 425 -19.90 -18.93 13.23
N THR A 426 -20.23 -18.53 14.46
CA THR A 426 -20.79 -19.41 15.49
C THR A 426 -22.23 -19.01 15.82
N ARG A 427 -22.94 -19.91 16.49
CA ARG A 427 -24.26 -19.65 17.03
C ARG A 427 -24.22 -19.49 18.54
N SER A 428 -24.90 -18.46 19.03
CA SER A 428 -25.22 -18.30 20.45
C SER A 428 -26.60 -17.68 20.57
N LYS A 429 -27.30 -17.96 21.67
CA LYS A 429 -28.55 -17.30 21.98
C LYS A 429 -28.46 -16.70 23.38
N LYS A 430 -29.16 -15.60 23.63
CA LYS A 430 -29.26 -14.94 24.94
C LYS A 430 -29.62 -15.92 26.05
N GLU A 431 -30.37 -16.98 25.76
CA GLU A 431 -30.68 -18.05 26.73
C GLU A 431 -29.42 -18.75 27.27
N ASP A 432 -28.40 -18.95 26.43
CA ASP A 432 -27.12 -19.53 26.84
C ASP A 432 -26.39 -18.60 27.81
N TRP A 433 -26.38 -17.30 27.50
CA TRP A 433 -25.78 -16.25 28.33
C TRP A 433 -26.50 -16.08 29.67
N MET A 434 -27.83 -16.01 29.64
CA MET A 434 -28.67 -15.94 30.84
C MET A 434 -28.47 -17.15 31.74
N LYS A 435 -28.38 -18.36 31.15
CA LYS A 435 -28.15 -19.59 31.90
C LYS A 435 -26.81 -19.56 32.64
N VAL A 436 -25.73 -19.16 31.99
CA VAL A 436 -24.40 -19.06 32.63
C VAL A 436 -24.35 -17.94 33.67
N ALA A 437 -25.08 -16.84 33.43
CA ALA A 437 -25.20 -15.71 34.36
C ALA A 437 -26.24 -15.92 35.48
N ASN A 438 -26.94 -17.06 35.51
CA ASN A 438 -28.03 -17.35 36.45
C ASN A 438 -29.19 -16.33 36.43
N VAL A 439 -29.52 -15.78 35.25
CA VAL A 439 -30.61 -14.80 35.07
C VAL A 439 -31.91 -15.50 34.63
N PRO A 440 -33.01 -15.39 35.40
CA PRO A 440 -34.31 -15.95 35.03
C PRO A 440 -34.92 -15.29 33.79
N ILE A 441 -35.61 -16.07 32.94
CA ILE A 441 -36.27 -15.56 31.73
C ILE A 441 -37.32 -14.47 32.01
N ASP A 442 -37.95 -14.50 33.18
CA ASP A 442 -38.94 -13.48 33.58
C ASP A 442 -38.31 -12.09 33.74
N GLN A 443 -37.03 -12.02 34.13
CA GLN A 443 -36.30 -10.75 34.14
C GLN A 443 -36.11 -10.21 32.72
N TYR A 444 -35.85 -11.07 31.73
CA TYR A 444 -35.81 -10.65 30.33
C TYR A 444 -37.20 -10.20 29.85
N ASN A 445 -38.24 -10.94 30.22
CA ASN A 445 -39.62 -10.65 29.82
C ASN A 445 -40.15 -9.33 30.40
N SER A 446 -39.62 -8.87 31.54
CA SER A 446 -40.01 -7.58 32.14
C SER A 446 -39.31 -6.37 31.52
N LEU A 447 -38.25 -6.57 30.72
CA LEU A 447 -37.53 -5.48 30.05
C LEU A 447 -38.40 -4.75 29.02
N ALA A 448 -38.10 -3.45 28.83
CA ALA A 448 -38.65 -2.66 27.73
C ALA A 448 -38.26 -3.23 26.35
N SER A 449 -39.08 -2.97 25.33
CA SER A 449 -38.92 -3.57 23.99
C SER A 449 -37.56 -3.24 23.35
N ASP A 450 -37.11 -1.99 23.49
CA ASP A 450 -35.81 -1.52 23.00
C ASP A 450 -34.64 -2.24 23.68
N THR A 451 -34.73 -2.45 24.99
CA THR A 451 -33.71 -3.17 25.77
C THR A 451 -33.70 -4.66 25.40
N LYS A 452 -34.87 -5.26 25.15
CA LYS A 452 -34.98 -6.65 24.66
C LYS A 452 -34.34 -6.83 23.29
N GLU A 453 -34.51 -5.86 22.39
CA GLU A 453 -33.88 -5.84 21.08
C GLU A 453 -32.36 -5.69 21.19
N GLU A 454 -31.89 -4.82 22.08
CA GLU A 454 -30.46 -4.64 22.32
C GLU A 454 -29.79 -5.90 22.91
N VAL A 455 -30.43 -6.55 23.89
CA VAL A 455 -29.97 -7.85 24.42
C VAL A 455 -29.88 -8.89 23.30
N LYS A 456 -30.90 -8.99 22.43
CA LYS A 456 -30.83 -9.89 21.26
C LYS A 456 -29.69 -9.51 20.32
N ARG A 457 -29.52 -8.21 20.04
CA ARG A 457 -28.48 -7.71 19.13
C ARG A 457 -27.08 -8.09 19.61
N VAL A 458 -26.84 -8.02 20.93
CA VAL A 458 -25.53 -8.20 21.56
C VAL A 458 -25.24 -9.66 21.94
N PHE A 459 -26.26 -10.52 22.16
CA PHE A 459 -26.05 -11.90 22.63
C PHE A 459 -26.58 -13.00 21.68
N ASP A 460 -27.52 -12.69 20.79
CA ASP A 460 -27.98 -13.65 19.77
C ASP A 460 -27.07 -13.56 18.54
N PHE A 461 -26.21 -14.56 18.34
CA PHE A 461 -25.36 -14.72 17.16
C PHE A 461 -25.83 -15.89 16.29
N THR A 462 -25.83 -15.66 14.98
CA THR A 462 -26.12 -16.66 13.95
C THR A 462 -25.10 -16.44 12.84
N PRO A 463 -24.50 -17.51 12.30
CA PRO A 463 -23.50 -17.39 11.26
C PRO A 463 -23.98 -16.55 10.07
N LEU A 464 -23.12 -15.64 9.60
CA LEU A 464 -23.36 -14.87 8.38
C LEU A 464 -23.21 -15.80 7.18
N HIS A 465 -24.29 -15.95 6.39
CA HIS A 465 -24.31 -16.91 5.28
C HIS A 465 -23.26 -16.63 4.19
N PHE A 466 -22.87 -15.36 4.00
CA PHE A 466 -21.86 -14.94 3.03
C PHE A 466 -20.42 -15.11 3.52
N VAL A 467 -20.20 -15.43 4.80
CA VAL A 467 -18.86 -15.76 5.34
C VAL A 467 -18.66 -17.28 5.25
N LYS A 468 -17.60 -17.72 4.58
CA LYS A 468 -17.34 -19.15 4.30
C LYS A 468 -16.07 -19.69 4.93
N ARG A 469 -15.19 -18.82 5.42
CA ARG A 469 -13.94 -19.22 6.05
C ARG A 469 -13.48 -18.18 7.08
N VAL A 470 -12.85 -18.63 8.16
CA VAL A 470 -12.20 -17.75 9.14
C VAL A 470 -10.78 -18.24 9.43
N VAL A 471 -9.85 -17.32 9.64
CA VAL A 471 -8.50 -17.61 10.12
C VAL A 471 -8.29 -16.92 11.46
N PHE A 472 -7.95 -17.69 12.48
CA PHE A 472 -7.60 -17.21 13.80
C PHE A 472 -6.09 -17.11 13.94
N ILE A 473 -5.59 -15.95 14.31
CA ILE A 473 -4.17 -15.72 14.58
C ILE A 473 -4.04 -15.36 16.06
N ALA A 474 -3.31 -16.16 16.84
CA ALA A 474 -3.07 -15.91 18.27
C ALA A 474 -4.36 -15.61 19.08
N THR A 475 -5.48 -16.25 18.74
CA THR A 475 -6.79 -15.91 19.32
C THR A 475 -6.98 -16.60 20.66
N PRO A 476 -7.36 -15.91 21.75
CA PRO A 476 -7.58 -16.53 23.06
C PRO A 476 -8.99 -17.10 23.20
N HIS A 477 -9.31 -18.19 22.50
CA HIS A 477 -10.65 -18.78 22.51
C HIS A 477 -11.13 -19.15 23.92
N ARG A 478 -10.24 -19.60 24.81
CA ARG A 478 -10.56 -19.93 26.21
C ARG A 478 -10.03 -18.87 27.20
N GLY A 479 -9.78 -17.67 26.72
CA GLY A 479 -9.28 -16.55 27.52
C GLY A 479 -7.78 -16.61 27.78
N SER A 480 -7.24 -15.58 28.41
CA SER A 480 -5.81 -15.47 28.70
C SER A 480 -5.63 -14.80 30.06
N SER A 481 -4.67 -15.30 30.84
CA SER A 481 -4.12 -14.58 31.98
C SER A 481 -3.11 -13.55 31.42
N LEU A 482 -3.58 -12.37 31.07
CA LEU A 482 -2.74 -11.28 30.54
C LEU A 482 -1.50 -11.09 31.44
N ALA A 483 -0.30 -11.20 30.88
CA ALA A 483 0.95 -11.02 31.62
C ALA A 483 1.12 -9.58 32.13
N GLU A 484 1.80 -9.42 33.28
CA GLU A 484 1.99 -8.15 34.01
C GLU A 484 2.48 -6.97 33.12
N GLY A 485 3.26 -7.25 32.06
CA GLY A 485 3.80 -6.21 31.15
C GLY A 485 2.79 -5.60 30.18
N ILE A 486 1.77 -6.36 29.75
CA ILE A 486 0.75 -5.89 28.77
C ILE A 486 -0.42 -5.23 29.49
N LEU A 487 -0.76 -5.67 30.71
CA LEU A 487 -1.74 -5.01 31.59
C LEU A 487 -1.44 -3.51 31.78
N GLY A 488 -0.16 -3.12 31.89
CA GLY A 488 0.24 -1.71 32.04
C GLY A 488 -0.03 -0.82 30.82
N SER A 489 -0.02 -1.40 29.61
CA SER A 489 -0.32 -0.69 28.35
C SER A 489 -1.84 -0.65 28.10
N ILE A 490 -2.54 -1.70 28.52
CA ILE A 490 -3.98 -1.83 28.43
C ILE A 490 -4.71 -0.93 29.44
N ALA A 491 -4.19 -0.77 30.67
CA ALA A 491 -4.79 0.08 31.71
C ALA A 491 -4.91 1.56 31.30
N ARG A 492 -4.21 1.99 30.24
CA ARG A 492 -4.28 3.35 29.68
C ARG A 492 -5.38 3.50 28.61
N VAL A 493 -5.97 2.41 28.12
CA VAL A 493 -7.04 2.42 27.11
C VAL A 493 -8.39 2.60 27.81
N LEU A 494 -8.54 3.72 28.52
CA LEU A 494 -9.81 4.10 29.11
C LEU A 494 -10.71 4.68 28.04
N PHE A 495 -11.93 4.16 27.96
CA PHE A 495 -12.91 4.58 26.99
C PHE A 495 -14.04 5.34 27.70
N VAL A 496 -14.26 6.60 27.32
CA VAL A 496 -15.44 7.36 27.77
C VAL A 496 -16.53 7.23 26.70
N LEU A 497 -17.51 6.34 26.93
CA LEU A 497 -18.67 6.24 26.06
C LEU A 497 -19.54 7.52 26.18
N PRO A 498 -20.08 8.08 25.08
CA PRO A 498 -21.06 9.16 25.16
C PRO A 498 -22.27 8.74 26.00
N LYS A 499 -22.79 9.62 26.87
CA LYS A 499 -23.89 9.33 27.81
C LYS A 499 -25.14 8.73 27.15
N SER A 500 -25.43 9.08 25.90
CA SER A 500 -26.55 8.53 25.12
C SER A 500 -26.37 7.07 24.70
N VAL A 501 -25.13 6.66 24.41
CA VAL A 501 -24.75 5.29 24.03
C VAL A 501 -24.72 4.37 25.26
N ILE A 502 -24.31 4.93 26.41
CA ILE A 502 -24.28 4.23 27.71
C ILE A 502 -25.66 3.74 28.14
N HIS A 503 -26.75 4.47 27.86
CA HIS A 503 -28.03 4.20 28.51
C HIS A 503 -28.64 2.84 28.13
N ASN A 504 -28.66 2.46 26.85
CA ASN A 504 -29.27 1.22 26.39
C ASN A 504 -28.30 0.03 26.42
N ILE A 505 -27.02 0.26 26.08
CA ILE A 505 -25.97 -0.76 26.18
C ILE A 505 -25.71 -1.10 27.65
N GLY A 506 -25.61 -0.10 28.52
CA GLY A 506 -25.45 -0.30 29.96
C GLY A 506 -26.59 -1.13 30.55
N LYS A 507 -27.84 -0.87 30.17
CA LYS A 507 -28.99 -1.70 30.58
C LYS A 507 -28.87 -3.17 30.12
N ALA A 508 -28.42 -3.42 28.89
CA ALA A 508 -28.28 -4.78 28.37
C ALA A 508 -27.14 -5.58 29.03
N TYR A 509 -26.05 -4.92 29.42
CA TYR A 509 -24.95 -5.59 30.17
C TYR A 509 -25.27 -5.70 31.65
N ASN A 510 -25.85 -4.65 32.27
CA ASN A 510 -26.31 -4.70 33.66
C ASN A 510 -27.33 -5.83 33.89
N PHE A 511 -28.11 -6.17 32.86
CA PHE A 511 -29.02 -7.31 32.88
C PHE A 511 -28.34 -8.66 33.18
N LEU A 512 -27.08 -8.87 32.76
CA LEU A 512 -26.36 -10.14 32.95
C LEU A 512 -25.39 -10.14 34.16
N THR A 513 -25.20 -9.01 34.85
CA THR A 513 -24.19 -8.87 35.91
C THR A 513 -24.77 -8.72 37.32
N LEU A 514 -26.09 -8.81 37.49
CA LEU A 514 -26.76 -8.55 38.78
C LEU A 514 -26.63 -9.72 39.77
N ASP A 515 -25.54 -9.68 40.54
CA ASP A 515 -25.50 -10.21 41.91
C ASP A 515 -24.95 -9.18 42.93
N SER A 516 -24.88 -7.89 42.58
CA SER A 516 -24.49 -6.82 43.52
C SER A 516 -25.57 -5.75 43.68
N LYS A 517 -25.93 -5.49 44.94
CA LYS A 517 -26.88 -4.47 45.40
C LYS A 517 -26.37 -3.02 45.27
N GLU A 518 -25.60 -2.69 44.23
CA GLU A 518 -25.12 -1.32 44.04
C GLU A 518 -25.49 -0.79 42.65
N GLU A 519 -26.24 0.32 42.66
CA GLU A 519 -26.55 1.17 41.50
C GLU A 519 -25.30 1.92 41.01
N SER A 520 -24.19 1.24 40.74
CA SER A 520 -23.04 1.85 40.07
C SER A 520 -23.21 1.78 38.56
N ILE A 521 -23.50 2.95 37.99
CA ILE A 521 -23.55 3.17 36.54
C ILE A 521 -22.11 3.08 36.02
N VAL A 522 -21.82 1.97 35.32
CA VAL A 522 -20.63 1.69 34.48
C VAL A 522 -19.35 1.28 35.25
N PRO A 523 -19.06 -0.03 35.33
CA PRO A 523 -17.73 -0.51 35.68
C PRO A 523 -16.66 -0.06 34.68
N GLU A 524 -15.54 0.40 35.22
CA GLU A 524 -14.50 1.18 34.54
C GLU A 524 -13.65 0.42 33.50
N THR A 525 -13.83 -0.88 33.21
CA THR A 525 -12.85 -1.59 32.34
C THR A 525 -13.31 -2.90 31.64
N TYR A 526 -14.49 -2.94 31.02
CA TYR A 526 -15.05 -4.21 30.50
C TYR A 526 -14.34 -4.91 29.32
N GLY A 527 -13.59 -4.22 28.45
CA GLY A 527 -12.99 -4.87 27.26
C GLY A 527 -11.96 -5.95 27.59
N VAL A 528 -11.21 -5.74 28.68
CA VAL A 528 -10.08 -6.57 29.12
C VAL A 528 -10.56 -7.73 29.98
N ASP A 529 -11.51 -7.46 30.87
CA ASP A 529 -12.11 -8.45 31.76
C ASP A 529 -12.81 -9.58 30.97
N GLY A 530 -13.33 -9.26 29.78
CA GLY A 530 -13.90 -10.26 28.87
C GLY A 530 -12.92 -11.34 28.41
N LEU A 531 -11.61 -11.06 28.43
CA LEU A 531 -10.57 -12.02 28.05
C LEU A 531 -10.16 -12.94 29.19
N SER A 532 -10.59 -12.69 30.43
CA SER A 532 -10.32 -13.59 31.54
C SER A 532 -10.96 -14.97 31.30
N PRO A 533 -10.26 -16.09 31.56
CA PRO A 533 -10.83 -17.44 31.43
C PRO A 533 -12.13 -17.64 32.23
N ASN A 534 -12.32 -16.87 33.31
CA ASN A 534 -13.49 -16.94 34.18
C ASN A 534 -14.61 -15.97 33.79
N SER A 535 -14.43 -15.16 32.75
CA SER A 535 -15.42 -14.18 32.29
C SER A 535 -16.68 -14.87 31.77
N LEU A 536 -17.82 -14.17 31.83
CA LEU A 536 -19.08 -14.66 31.24
C LEU A 536 -18.91 -14.94 29.74
N PHE A 537 -18.17 -14.08 29.04
CA PHE A 537 -17.90 -14.23 27.62
C PHE A 537 -17.20 -15.56 27.30
N ILE A 538 -16.12 -15.88 28.00
CA ILE A 538 -15.36 -17.10 27.75
C ILE A 538 -16.15 -18.34 28.17
N LYS A 539 -16.87 -18.29 29.30
CA LYS A 539 -17.71 -19.41 29.74
C LYS A 539 -18.81 -19.78 28.75
N VAL A 540 -19.36 -18.80 28.02
CA VAL A 540 -20.40 -19.04 27.01
C VAL A 540 -19.79 -19.42 25.66
N THR A 541 -18.71 -18.76 25.26
CA THR A 541 -18.22 -18.81 23.87
C THR A 541 -16.98 -19.69 23.66
N GLY A 542 -16.33 -20.11 24.74
CA GLY A 542 -15.00 -20.73 24.69
C GLY A 542 -14.96 -21.97 23.80
N ASP A 543 -15.90 -22.89 24.03
CA ASP A 543 -15.99 -24.15 23.29
C ASP A 543 -16.90 -24.11 22.06
N LEU A 544 -17.45 -22.93 21.70
CA LEU A 544 -18.19 -22.79 20.45
C LEU A 544 -17.26 -23.08 19.26
N LYS A 545 -17.68 -23.94 18.35
CA LYS A 545 -16.92 -24.27 17.14
C LYS A 545 -17.51 -23.51 15.94
N PRO A 546 -16.68 -22.94 15.05
CA PRO A 546 -17.16 -22.31 13.82
C PRO A 546 -18.04 -23.27 13.00
N GLU A 547 -19.17 -22.79 12.48
CA GLU A 547 -20.04 -23.52 11.54
C GLU A 547 -19.52 -23.43 10.08
N VAL A 548 -18.30 -22.92 9.88
CA VAL A 548 -17.63 -22.78 8.59
C VAL A 548 -16.19 -23.29 8.68
N LYS A 549 -15.51 -23.46 7.55
CA LYS A 549 -14.09 -23.85 7.52
C LYS A 549 -13.25 -22.85 8.30
N PHE A 550 -12.31 -23.34 9.11
CA PHE A 550 -11.43 -22.45 9.86
C PHE A 550 -10.00 -22.97 9.95
N HIS A 551 -9.09 -22.05 10.22
CA HIS A 551 -7.65 -22.30 10.39
C HIS A 551 -7.13 -21.57 11.62
N SER A 552 -6.10 -22.11 12.24
CA SER A 552 -5.44 -21.52 13.39
C SER A 552 -3.95 -21.29 13.11
N ILE A 553 -3.46 -20.10 13.46
CA ILE A 553 -2.03 -19.77 13.44
C ILE A 553 -1.68 -19.32 14.85
N ILE A 554 -0.85 -20.11 15.54
CA ILE A 554 -0.60 -19.99 16.98
C ILE A 554 0.87 -19.64 17.19
N GLY A 555 1.14 -18.61 17.99
CA GLY A 555 2.50 -18.22 18.36
C GLY A 555 3.07 -19.13 19.43
N ASN A 556 4.37 -19.33 19.36
CA ASN A 556 5.15 -20.08 20.34
C ASN A 556 6.48 -19.37 20.59
N SER A 557 6.60 -18.66 21.71
CA SER A 557 7.81 -17.94 22.11
C SER A 557 8.92 -18.86 22.64
N LYS A 558 8.62 -20.14 22.87
CA LYS A 558 9.55 -21.13 23.44
C LYS A 558 9.38 -22.49 22.76
N PHE A 559 10.10 -22.68 21.66
CA PHE A 559 10.13 -23.93 20.87
C PHE A 559 10.69 -25.18 21.59
N ARG A 560 10.57 -25.32 22.91
CA ARG A 560 11.25 -26.35 23.69
C ARG A 560 10.36 -27.36 24.42
N ASP A 561 9.13 -27.03 24.81
CA ASP A 561 8.21 -27.97 25.47
C ASP A 561 6.74 -27.74 25.05
N LEU A 562 6.04 -28.81 24.63
CA LEU A 562 4.62 -28.77 24.25
C LEU A 562 3.73 -28.26 25.38
N ASP A 563 4.06 -28.61 26.63
CA ASP A 563 3.31 -28.22 27.82
C ASP A 563 3.36 -26.69 28.07
N TRP A 564 4.30 -25.97 27.43
CA TRP A 564 4.62 -24.58 27.70
C TRP A 564 4.46 -23.68 26.46
N ILE A 565 3.73 -24.14 25.43
CA ILE A 565 3.47 -23.35 24.23
C ILE A 565 2.57 -22.16 24.57
N ASN A 566 3.13 -20.96 24.44
CA ASN A 566 2.40 -19.70 24.51
C ASN A 566 3.13 -18.63 23.70
N ASP A 567 2.41 -17.61 23.29
CA ASP A 567 2.97 -16.48 22.54
C ASP A 567 3.34 -15.29 23.45
N SER A 568 3.69 -15.55 24.72
CA SER A 568 3.83 -14.60 25.84
C SER A 568 2.52 -14.03 26.42
N VAL A 569 1.38 -14.24 25.74
CA VAL A 569 0.06 -13.72 26.17
C VAL A 569 -0.98 -14.83 26.24
N VAL A 570 -1.08 -15.64 25.19
CA VAL A 570 -2.11 -16.66 25.01
C VAL A 570 -1.44 -18.02 24.99
N SER A 571 -1.96 -18.95 25.80
CA SER A 571 -1.51 -20.34 25.79
C SER A 571 -2.03 -21.08 24.57
N TYR A 572 -1.33 -22.13 24.16
CA TYR A 572 -1.79 -23.05 23.12
C TYR A 572 -3.20 -23.57 23.40
N ASP A 573 -3.48 -24.05 24.61
CA ASP A 573 -4.80 -24.58 24.98
C ASP A 573 -5.94 -23.57 24.79
N SER A 574 -5.62 -22.28 24.94
CA SER A 574 -6.58 -21.20 24.69
C SER A 574 -6.71 -20.87 23.21
N SER A 575 -5.63 -20.96 22.44
CA SER A 575 -5.65 -20.73 20.98
C SER A 575 -6.10 -21.92 20.14
N HIS A 576 -6.05 -23.11 20.71
CA HIS A 576 -6.42 -24.34 20.03
C HIS A 576 -7.94 -24.56 20.03
N LEU A 577 -8.49 -24.92 18.87
CA LEU A 577 -9.86 -25.38 18.70
C LEU A 577 -9.89 -26.62 17.81
N ASP A 578 -10.48 -27.70 18.29
CA ASP A 578 -10.65 -28.92 17.49
C ASP A 578 -11.42 -28.65 16.19
N GLY A 579 -10.99 -29.28 15.11
CA GLY A 579 -11.67 -29.25 13.81
C GLY A 579 -11.13 -28.20 12.84
N ALA A 580 -10.00 -27.56 13.15
CA ALA A 580 -9.31 -26.69 12.21
C ALA A 580 -8.86 -27.48 10.96
N GLU A 581 -9.02 -26.90 9.79
CA GLU A 581 -8.54 -27.47 8.51
C GLU A 581 -7.01 -27.39 8.41
N SER A 582 -6.40 -26.37 9.04
CA SER A 582 -4.97 -26.34 9.34
C SER A 582 -4.71 -25.62 10.66
N GLU A 583 -3.65 -26.05 11.34
CA GLU A 583 -3.09 -25.38 12.50
C GLU A 583 -1.58 -25.25 12.31
N LEU A 584 -1.05 -24.03 12.43
CA LEU A 584 0.36 -23.73 12.22
C LEU A 584 0.95 -23.06 13.46
N LEU A 585 2.04 -23.63 13.98
CA LEU A 585 2.82 -23.06 15.08
C LEU A 585 3.96 -22.19 14.52
N ILE A 586 4.06 -20.94 14.98
CA ILE A 586 5.07 -19.97 14.55
C ILE A 586 5.95 -19.59 15.74
N ASP A 587 7.27 -19.57 15.53
CA ASP A 587 8.23 -19.09 16.53
C ASP A 587 8.09 -17.57 16.66
N SER A 588 7.37 -17.12 17.68
CA SER A 588 6.97 -15.73 17.83
C SER A 588 6.35 -15.45 19.20
N ASP A 589 6.49 -14.21 19.64
CA ASP A 589 5.63 -13.61 20.66
C ASP A 589 4.23 -13.29 20.07
N HIS A 590 3.40 -12.49 20.75
CA HIS A 590 1.98 -12.32 20.42
C HIS A 590 1.74 -11.61 19.07
N SER A 591 2.74 -10.92 18.51
CA SER A 591 2.70 -10.28 17.19
C SER A 591 2.88 -11.28 16.03
N VAL A 592 2.18 -12.40 16.10
CA VAL A 592 2.27 -13.53 15.15
C VAL A 592 1.93 -13.09 13.73
N GLN A 593 1.02 -12.12 13.56
CA GLN A 593 0.59 -11.62 12.25
C GLN A 593 1.70 -10.93 11.45
N ASP A 594 2.73 -10.40 12.11
CA ASP A 594 3.82 -9.65 11.47
C ASP A 594 4.91 -10.56 10.89
N HIS A 595 4.82 -11.87 11.13
CA HIS A 595 5.84 -12.84 10.75
C HIS A 595 5.58 -13.40 9.34
N MET A 596 6.63 -13.47 8.51
CA MET A 596 6.53 -13.97 7.13
C MET A 596 5.92 -15.38 7.03
N PRO A 597 6.23 -16.36 7.89
CA PRO A 597 5.54 -17.65 7.91
C PRO A 597 4.01 -17.54 8.03
N THR A 598 3.50 -16.63 8.87
CA THR A 598 2.07 -16.35 9.00
C THR A 598 1.49 -15.80 7.70
N ILE A 599 2.17 -14.83 7.08
CA ILE A 599 1.77 -14.25 5.78
C ILE A 599 1.72 -15.33 4.70
N LEU A 600 2.70 -16.25 4.66
CA LEU A 600 2.75 -17.37 3.72
C LEU A 600 1.62 -18.38 3.96
N GLU A 601 1.21 -18.61 5.20
CA GLU A 601 0.06 -19.47 5.51
C GLU A 601 -1.26 -18.82 5.10
N ILE A 602 -1.44 -17.52 5.36
CA ILE A 602 -2.59 -16.77 4.84
C ILE A 602 -2.63 -16.83 3.31
N LYS A 603 -1.49 -16.64 2.65
CA LYS A 603 -1.35 -16.81 1.19
C LYS A 603 -1.80 -18.20 0.73
N ARG A 604 -1.35 -19.27 1.39
CA ARG A 604 -1.75 -20.65 1.10
C ARG A 604 -3.27 -20.84 1.25
N ILE A 605 -3.84 -20.35 2.35
CA ILE A 605 -5.28 -20.44 2.65
C ILE A 605 -6.11 -19.69 1.60
N LEU A 606 -5.69 -18.51 1.16
CA LEU A 606 -6.37 -17.77 0.09
C LEU A 606 -6.31 -18.53 -1.24
N LEU A 607 -5.16 -19.08 -1.63
CA LEU A 607 -5.07 -19.88 -2.86
C LEU A 607 -5.93 -21.14 -2.80
N GLU A 608 -6.03 -21.78 -1.63
CA GLU A 608 -6.91 -22.92 -1.40
C GLU A 608 -8.39 -22.53 -1.50
N HIS A 609 -8.77 -21.42 -0.87
CA HIS A 609 -10.15 -20.95 -0.82
C HIS A 609 -10.71 -20.62 -2.21
N SER A 610 -9.90 -20.06 -3.10
CA SER A 610 -10.28 -19.77 -4.48
C SER A 610 -10.29 -20.99 -5.40
N GLY A 611 -9.85 -22.16 -4.92
CA GLY A 611 -9.68 -23.36 -5.75
C GLY A 611 -8.46 -23.28 -6.68
N ALA A 612 -7.55 -22.33 -6.45
CA ALA A 612 -6.35 -22.09 -7.25
C ALA A 612 -5.11 -22.86 -6.75
N SER A 613 -5.29 -23.80 -5.81
CA SER A 613 -4.23 -24.70 -5.32
C SER A 613 -3.46 -25.34 -6.48
N ARG A 614 -2.12 -25.27 -6.40
CA ARG A 614 -1.15 -25.65 -7.44
C ARG A 614 -1.61 -26.86 -8.28
N LYS A 615 -1.94 -26.61 -9.54
CA LYS A 615 -1.61 -27.54 -10.62
C LYS A 615 -0.13 -27.41 -10.94
#